data_AF-A0A2N2LY24-F1
#
_entry.id   AF-A0A2N2LY24-F1
#
_cell.length_a   1.000
_cell.length_b   1.000
_cell.length_c   1.000
_cell.angle_alpha   90.00
_cell.angle_beta   90.00
_cell.angle_gamma   90.00
#
_symmetry.space_group_name_H-M   'P 1'
#
loop_
_entity.id
_entity.type
_entity.pdbx_description
1 polymer ?
#
loop_
_entity_poly.entity_id
_entity_poly.type
_entity_poly.pdbx_seq_one_letter_code
_entity_poly.pdbx_strand_id
1 'polypeptide(L)'
;MNKDLTIIGIIPQYPKHSQSNIYAKIKMPPVGILSVMSQIAHSPRCKNVYAIDENNYGGPLTDQGEPDHSFLQARQPAHLALFYGGMSNSIPRLFTLARQYRDFGAITIAGGSHVDALPEEALQSGIDIVVHGEGEETILSFTVKVKRLSQNCWPSWRLTTVVLP
;
A
#
# COMPACT_ATOMS: atom_id res chain seq x y z
N MET A 1 9.76 -1.18 -24.36
CA MET A 1 8.69 -0.25 -23.98
C MET A 1 8.76 -0.08 -22.45
N ASN A 2 9.34 1.02 -21.95
CA ASN A 2 9.39 1.28 -20.52
C ASN A 2 7.97 1.55 -20.04
N LYS A 3 7.37 0.62 -19.29
CA LYS A 3 6.09 0.90 -18.62
C LYS A 3 6.38 1.89 -17.49
N ASP A 4 5.79 3.08 -17.63
CA ASP A 4 5.68 4.10 -16.60
C ASP A 4 4.85 3.55 -15.44
N LEU A 5 5.45 3.45 -14.25
CA LEU A 5 4.80 2.90 -13.07
C LEU A 5 3.99 3.98 -12.35
N THR A 6 2.79 3.57 -11.93
CA THR A 6 1.93 4.32 -11.02
C THR A 6 1.96 3.59 -9.69
N ILE A 7 2.38 4.26 -8.63
CA ILE A 7 2.47 3.72 -7.28
C ILE A 7 1.54 4.53 -6.38
N ILE A 8 0.72 3.83 -5.60
CA ILE A 8 -0.15 4.45 -4.61
C ILE A 8 0.24 3.98 -3.21
N GLY A 9 0.36 4.91 -2.27
CA GLY A 9 0.43 4.60 -0.83
C GLY A 9 -0.91 4.82 -0.17
N ILE A 10 -1.33 3.91 0.69
CA ILE A 10 -2.65 3.94 1.32
C ILE A 10 -2.48 3.82 2.83
N ILE A 11 -3.06 4.79 3.54
CA ILE A 11 -3.16 4.81 4.98
C ILE A 11 -4.62 4.49 5.33
N PRO A 12 -4.91 3.26 5.76
CA PRO A 12 -6.27 2.82 5.98
C PRO A 12 -6.95 3.61 7.10
N GLN A 13 -8.26 3.82 6.94
CA GLN A 13 -9.06 4.52 7.92
C GLN A 13 -9.12 3.77 9.25
N TYR A 14 -9.07 4.49 10.36
CA TYR A 14 -9.39 3.92 11.66
C TYR A 14 -10.88 3.60 11.77
N PRO A 15 -11.26 2.50 12.44
CA PRO A 15 -12.66 2.14 12.60
C PRO A 15 -13.38 3.19 13.44
N LYS A 16 -14.68 3.41 13.18
CA LYS A 16 -15.50 4.47 13.80
C LYS A 16 -15.39 4.50 15.33
N HIS A 17 -15.38 3.34 15.98
CA HIS A 17 -15.27 3.24 17.45
C HIS A 17 -13.89 3.64 18.00
N SER A 18 -12.85 3.69 17.16
CA SER A 18 -11.49 4.10 17.52
C SER A 18 -11.17 5.55 17.14
N GLN A 19 -12.08 6.28 16.48
CA GLN A 19 -11.84 7.67 16.05
C GLN A 19 -11.72 8.67 17.21
N SER A 20 -12.04 8.25 18.43
CA SER A 20 -11.87 9.03 19.66
C SER A 20 -10.48 8.89 20.31
N ASN A 21 -9.61 8.01 19.79
CA ASN A 21 -8.27 7.83 20.32
C ASN A 21 -7.34 9.00 19.96
N ILE A 22 -6.19 9.10 20.62
CA ILE A 22 -5.23 10.20 20.39
C ILE A 22 -4.71 10.27 18.95
N TYR A 23 -4.59 9.11 18.29
CA TYR A 23 -4.08 8.97 16.93
C TYR A 23 -5.07 9.44 15.86
N ALA A 24 -6.36 9.42 16.17
CA ALA A 24 -7.43 9.91 15.31
C ALA A 24 -7.82 11.37 15.64
N LYS A 25 -7.71 11.77 16.91
CA LYS A 25 -7.97 13.16 17.34
C LYS A 25 -6.90 14.14 16.86
N ILE A 26 -5.64 13.73 16.89
CA ILE A 26 -4.53 14.55 16.41
C ILE A 26 -4.22 14.10 14.98
N LYS A 27 -4.43 15.01 14.02
CA LYS A 27 -4.04 14.78 12.62
C LYS A 27 -2.52 14.73 12.52
N MET A 28 -1.96 13.54 12.64
CA MET A 28 -0.55 13.30 12.41
C MET A 28 -0.34 12.85 10.97
N PRO A 29 0.59 13.45 10.22
CA PRO A 29 0.93 12.96 8.90
C PRO A 29 1.52 11.54 9.03
N PRO A 30 1.21 10.63 8.11
CA PRO A 30 1.72 9.26 8.16
C PRO A 30 3.17 9.21 7.66
N VAL A 31 4.10 9.68 8.50
CA VAL A 31 5.49 9.96 8.11
C VAL A 31 6.20 8.71 7.57
N GLY A 32 5.94 7.52 8.13
CA GLY A 32 6.59 6.27 7.70
C GLY A 32 6.34 5.95 6.22
N ILE A 33 5.07 5.85 5.80
CA ILE A 33 4.78 5.55 4.38
C ILE A 33 5.20 6.71 3.46
N LEU A 34 5.09 7.96 3.91
CA LEU A 34 5.54 9.11 3.12
C LEU A 34 7.07 9.11 2.93
N SER A 35 7.82 8.68 3.94
CA SER A 35 9.27 8.47 3.88
C SER A 35 9.62 7.43 2.81
N VAL A 36 8.99 6.24 2.87
CA VAL A 36 9.15 5.18 1.86
C VAL A 36 8.81 5.69 0.46
N MET A 37 7.71 6.42 0.32
CA MET A 37 7.27 6.95 -0.97
C MET A 37 8.21 8.03 -1.53
N SER A 38 8.86 8.81 -0.67
CA SER A 38 9.85 9.81 -1.11
C SER A 38 11.06 9.17 -1.79
N GLN A 39 11.45 7.96 -1.37
CA GLN A 39 12.58 7.23 -1.98
C GLN A 39 12.30 6.81 -3.42
N ILE A 40 11.04 6.52 -3.77
CA ILE A 40 10.64 6.11 -5.12
C ILE A 40 10.21 7.24 -6.04
N ALA A 41 9.89 8.42 -5.48
CA ALA A 41 9.40 9.57 -6.25
C ALA A 41 10.42 10.07 -7.29
N HIS A 42 11.71 9.91 -7.00
CA HIS A 42 12.80 10.32 -7.90
C HIS A 42 13.21 9.23 -8.91
N SER A 43 12.55 8.08 -8.90
CA SER A 43 12.87 7.00 -9.83
C SER A 43 12.42 7.36 -11.25
N PRO A 44 13.29 7.30 -12.29
CA PRO A 44 12.95 7.67 -13.66
C PRO A 44 11.89 6.78 -14.33
N ARG A 45 11.46 5.69 -13.66
CA ARG A 45 10.39 4.79 -14.12
C ARG A 45 9.06 5.03 -13.43
N CYS A 46 9.04 5.80 -12.34
CA CYS A 46 7.82 6.15 -11.63
C CYS A 46 7.27 7.43 -12.23
N LYS A 47 6.15 7.32 -12.95
CA LYS A 47 5.48 8.49 -13.52
C LYS A 47 4.63 9.20 -12.48
N ASN A 48 3.92 8.40 -11.68
CA ASN A 48 2.99 8.89 -10.67
C ASN A 48 3.24 8.18 -9.35
N VAL A 49 3.44 8.96 -8.30
CA VAL A 49 3.52 8.49 -6.91
C VAL A 49 2.58 9.38 -6.10
N TYR A 50 1.58 8.80 -5.46
CA TYR A 50 0.58 9.56 -4.69
C TYR A 50 0.06 8.76 -3.50
N ALA A 51 -0.28 9.46 -2.43
CA ALA A 51 -0.76 8.86 -1.18
C ALA A 51 -2.25 9.17 -0.99
N ILE A 52 -3.00 8.20 -0.47
CA ILE A 52 -4.35 8.38 0.05
C ILE A 52 -4.28 8.16 1.57
N ASP A 53 -4.46 9.25 2.31
CA ASP A 53 -4.72 9.16 3.74
C ASP A 53 -6.24 9.16 3.96
N GLU A 54 -6.83 7.97 4.16
CA GLU A 54 -8.28 7.84 4.36
C GLU A 54 -8.77 8.60 5.61
N ASN A 55 -7.89 8.93 6.55
CA ASN A 55 -8.23 9.67 7.78
C ASN A 55 -8.32 11.18 7.55
N ASN A 56 -7.78 11.68 6.43
CA ASN A 56 -7.79 13.09 6.05
C ASN A 56 -8.34 13.32 4.62
N TYR A 57 -9.02 12.32 4.07
CA TYR A 57 -9.47 12.33 2.68
C TYR A 57 -10.69 13.24 2.48
N GLY A 58 -10.58 14.21 1.57
CA GLY A 58 -11.65 15.14 1.19
C GLY A 58 -12.20 14.92 -0.22
N GLY A 59 -11.94 13.76 -0.82
CA GLY A 59 -12.35 13.44 -2.19
C GLY A 59 -13.68 12.66 -2.27
N PRO A 60 -13.96 12.05 -3.43
CA PRO A 60 -15.17 11.27 -3.66
C PRO A 60 -15.34 10.11 -2.68
N LEU A 61 -16.56 9.99 -2.15
CA LEU A 61 -16.92 8.95 -1.19
C LEU A 61 -17.91 7.99 -1.83
N THR A 62 -17.89 6.75 -1.34
CA THR A 62 -18.92 5.74 -1.58
C THR A 62 -20.20 6.10 -0.82
N ASP A 63 -21.30 5.40 -1.11
CA ASP A 63 -22.56 5.54 -0.36
C ASP A 63 -22.43 5.24 1.14
N GLN A 64 -21.36 4.53 1.54
CA GLN A 64 -21.04 4.22 2.94
C GLN A 64 -20.21 5.32 3.64
N GLY A 65 -19.87 6.40 2.91
CA GLY A 65 -19.06 7.50 3.42
C GLY A 65 -17.56 7.20 3.49
N GLU A 66 -17.10 6.14 2.84
CA GLU A 66 -15.69 5.76 2.75
C GLU A 66 -15.07 6.27 1.43
N PRO A 67 -13.75 6.52 1.36
CA PRO A 67 -13.08 6.89 0.11
C PRO A 67 -13.39 5.94 -1.05
N ASP A 68 -13.82 6.48 -2.19
CA ASP A 68 -14.15 5.69 -3.38
C ASP A 68 -12.91 5.33 -4.18
N HIS A 69 -12.27 4.22 -3.82
CA HIS A 69 -11.11 3.71 -4.53
C HIS A 69 -11.43 3.23 -5.95
N SER A 70 -12.67 2.80 -6.24
CA SER A 70 -13.07 2.43 -7.61
C SER A 70 -13.06 3.65 -8.52
N PHE A 71 -13.59 4.79 -8.06
CA PHE A 71 -13.53 6.07 -8.77
C PHE A 71 -12.09 6.51 -9.02
N LEU A 72 -11.21 6.36 -8.01
CA LEU A 72 -9.80 6.73 -8.12
C LEU A 72 -9.06 5.88 -9.14
N GLN A 73 -9.27 4.56 -9.10
CA GLN A 73 -8.57 3.61 -9.96
C GLN A 73 -9.10 3.62 -11.40
N ALA A 74 -10.37 3.99 -11.62
CA ALA A 74 -10.88 4.24 -12.96
C ALA A 74 -10.19 5.42 -13.68
N ARG A 75 -9.68 6.41 -12.92
CA ARG A 75 -8.96 7.57 -13.47
C ARG A 75 -7.46 7.33 -13.57
N GLN A 76 -6.88 6.72 -12.53
CA GLN A 76 -5.45 6.48 -12.44
C GLN A 76 -5.21 5.09 -11.85
N PRO A 77 -5.14 4.05 -12.71
CA PRO A 77 -4.83 2.69 -12.28
C PRO A 77 -3.43 2.61 -11.66
N ALA A 78 -3.36 2.07 -10.46
CA ALA A 78 -2.13 1.78 -9.76
C ALA A 78 -1.56 0.42 -10.22
N HIS A 79 -0.25 0.37 -10.39
CA HIS A 79 0.47 -0.87 -10.65
C HIS A 79 0.97 -1.50 -9.34
N LEU A 80 1.27 -0.66 -8.35
CA LEU A 80 1.72 -1.04 -7.02
C LEU A 80 0.88 -0.29 -5.99
N ALA A 81 0.33 -1.02 -5.02
CA ALA A 81 -0.38 -0.47 -3.88
C ALA A 81 0.39 -0.79 -2.59
N LEU A 82 0.89 0.26 -1.93
CA LEU A 82 1.61 0.17 -0.66
C LEU A 82 0.62 0.46 0.48
N PHE A 83 0.59 -0.40 1.49
CA PHE A 83 -0.30 -0.29 2.63
C PHE A 83 0.47 -0.07 3.94
N TYR A 84 0.07 0.96 4.69
CA TYR A 84 0.57 1.18 6.05
C TYR A 84 -0.21 0.32 7.05
N GLY A 85 0.42 -0.75 7.52
CA GLY A 85 -0.10 -1.69 8.52
C GLY A 85 0.58 -1.55 9.88
N GLY A 86 0.84 -0.33 10.35
CA GLY A 86 1.45 -0.09 11.67
C GLY A 86 0.46 -0.09 12.83
N MET A 87 -0.84 0.07 12.58
CA MET A 87 -1.86 0.18 13.62
C MET A 87 -2.84 -0.99 13.54
N SER A 88 -2.87 -1.85 14.56
CA SER A 88 -3.71 -3.06 14.57
C SER A 88 -5.20 -2.77 14.34
N ASN A 89 -5.70 -1.62 14.78
CA ASN A 89 -7.11 -1.27 14.63
C ASN A 89 -7.51 -0.96 13.17
N SER A 90 -6.58 -0.58 12.29
CA SER A 90 -6.86 -0.28 10.88
C SER A 90 -6.68 -1.49 9.95
N ILE A 91 -6.17 -2.61 10.46
CA ILE A 91 -5.90 -3.83 9.70
C ILE A 91 -7.13 -4.41 8.99
N PRO A 92 -8.33 -4.45 9.59
CA PRO A 92 -9.52 -4.89 8.86
C PRO A 92 -9.81 -4.05 7.60
N ARG A 93 -9.60 -2.72 7.67
CA ARG A 93 -9.73 -1.82 6.52
C ARG A 93 -8.61 -2.04 5.52
N LEU A 94 -7.37 -2.21 5.98
CA LEU A 94 -6.21 -2.55 5.15
C LEU A 94 -6.50 -3.78 4.29
N PHE A 95 -6.97 -4.88 4.88
CA PHE A 95 -7.25 -6.11 4.14
C PHE A 95 -8.40 -5.98 3.15
N THR A 96 -9.39 -5.16 3.46
CA THR A 96 -10.48 -4.84 2.52
C THR A 96 -9.93 -4.14 1.29
N LEU A 97 -9.08 -3.14 1.49
CA LEU A 97 -8.44 -2.39 0.40
C LEU A 97 -7.43 -3.25 -0.36
N ALA A 98 -6.65 -4.10 0.32
CA ALA A 98 -5.70 -5.00 -0.32
C ALA A 98 -6.38 -5.89 -1.35
N ARG A 99 -7.49 -6.55 -0.97
CA ARG A 99 -8.28 -7.36 -1.91
C ARG A 99 -8.80 -6.52 -3.07
N GLN A 100 -9.32 -5.33 -2.79
CA GLN A 100 -9.85 -4.44 -3.83
C GLN A 100 -8.75 -4.03 -4.85
N TYR A 101 -7.56 -3.66 -4.38
CA TYR A 101 -6.44 -3.27 -5.24
C TYR A 101 -5.87 -4.44 -6.03
N ARG A 102 -5.84 -5.64 -5.44
CA ARG A 102 -5.51 -6.86 -6.16
C ARG A 102 -6.52 -7.14 -7.27
N ASP A 103 -7.81 -6.95 -7.02
CA ASP A 103 -8.87 -7.11 -8.03
C ASP A 103 -8.78 -6.05 -9.14
N PHE A 104 -8.23 -4.87 -8.84
CA PHE A 104 -7.85 -3.86 -9.84
C PHE A 104 -6.58 -4.21 -10.64
N GLY A 105 -5.88 -5.29 -10.27
CA GLY A 105 -4.66 -5.76 -10.93
C GLY A 105 -3.37 -5.15 -10.41
N ALA A 106 -3.39 -4.45 -9.27
CA ALA A 106 -2.20 -3.94 -8.63
C ALA A 106 -1.49 -5.05 -7.82
N ILE A 107 -0.15 -5.00 -7.77
CA ILE A 107 0.62 -5.78 -6.79
C ILE A 107 0.51 -5.06 -5.44
N THR A 108 0.12 -5.80 -4.43
CA THR A 108 -0.14 -5.28 -3.08
C THR A 108 1.04 -5.56 -2.16
N ILE A 109 1.50 -4.52 -1.47
CA ILE A 109 2.66 -4.57 -0.59
C ILE A 109 2.25 -3.93 0.74
N ALA A 110 2.54 -4.58 1.87
CA ALA A 110 2.29 -4.01 3.19
C ALA A 110 3.55 -4.06 4.05
N GLY A 111 3.63 -3.10 4.98
CA GLY A 111 4.64 -3.05 6.03
C GLY A 111 4.13 -2.27 7.24
N GLY A 112 4.97 -2.12 8.26
CA GLY A 112 4.61 -1.52 9.54
C GLY A 112 4.46 -2.57 10.64
N SER A 113 4.51 -2.13 11.90
CA SER A 113 4.69 -2.99 13.08
C SER A 113 3.69 -4.14 13.25
N HIS A 114 2.41 -3.96 12.90
CA HIS A 114 1.45 -5.07 12.99
C HIS A 114 1.70 -6.11 11.90
N VAL A 115 1.86 -5.65 10.65
CA VAL A 115 2.14 -6.54 9.51
C VAL A 115 3.48 -7.26 9.69
N ASP A 116 4.47 -6.59 10.28
CA ASP A 116 5.77 -7.16 10.63
C ASP A 116 5.64 -8.28 11.69
N ALA A 117 4.77 -8.09 12.70
CA ALA A 117 4.52 -9.08 13.74
C ALA A 117 3.65 -10.27 13.27
N LEU A 118 2.74 -10.03 12.32
CA LEU A 118 1.77 -11.03 11.83
C LEU A 118 1.77 -11.10 10.28
N PRO A 119 2.90 -11.47 9.66
CA PRO A 119 3.04 -11.45 8.20
C PRO A 119 2.13 -12.44 7.48
N GLU A 120 1.92 -13.62 8.07
CA GLU A 120 1.04 -14.66 7.51
C GLU A 120 -0.41 -14.20 7.41
N GLU A 121 -0.89 -13.43 8.38
CA GLU A 121 -2.24 -12.86 8.36
C GLU A 121 -2.40 -11.90 7.17
N ALA A 122 -1.40 -11.05 6.91
CA ALA A 122 -1.40 -10.14 5.79
C ALA A 122 -1.39 -10.89 4.45
N LEU A 123 -0.49 -11.86 4.30
CA LEU A 123 -0.35 -12.66 3.08
C LEU A 123 -1.62 -13.44 2.74
N GLN A 124 -2.29 -14.00 3.74
CA GLN A 124 -3.55 -14.72 3.56
C GLN A 124 -4.74 -13.78 3.25
N SER A 125 -4.61 -12.49 3.59
CA SER A 125 -5.69 -11.51 3.48
C SER A 125 -5.68 -10.69 2.20
N GLY A 126 -4.77 -11.00 1.27
CA GLY A 126 -4.71 -10.38 -0.05
C GLY A 126 -3.54 -9.43 -0.26
N ILE A 127 -2.54 -9.43 0.63
CA ILE A 127 -1.23 -8.83 0.40
C ILE A 127 -0.33 -9.81 -0.35
N ASP A 128 0.31 -9.37 -1.43
CA ASP A 128 1.23 -10.20 -2.21
C ASP A 128 2.63 -10.25 -1.57
N ILE A 129 3.06 -9.14 -0.96
CA ILE A 129 4.41 -8.95 -0.42
C ILE A 129 4.35 -8.27 0.95
N VAL A 130 4.99 -8.87 1.95
CA VAL A 130 5.22 -8.24 3.26
C VAL A 130 6.66 -7.73 3.33
N VAL A 131 6.81 -6.48 3.75
CA VAL A 131 8.10 -5.82 4.01
C VAL A 131 8.34 -5.77 5.51
N HIS A 132 9.45 -6.38 5.93
CA HIS A 132 9.95 -6.33 7.28
C HIS A 132 10.97 -5.20 7.45
N GLY A 133 11.03 -4.59 8.64
CA GLY A 133 12.01 -3.55 8.97
C GLY A 133 11.87 -2.26 8.15
N GLU A 134 13.00 -1.72 7.68
CA GLU A 134 13.10 -0.43 6.99
C GLU A 134 12.56 -0.50 5.56
N GLY A 135 11.39 0.11 5.33
CA GLY A 135 10.71 0.10 4.04
C GLY A 135 11.42 0.96 2.99
N GLU A 136 12.12 1.99 3.43
CA GLU A 136 12.83 2.99 2.64
C GLU A 136 13.92 2.34 1.77
N GLU A 137 14.67 1.40 2.35
CA GLU A 137 15.72 0.67 1.64
C GLU A 137 15.11 -0.43 0.76
N THR A 138 14.10 -1.12 1.30
CA THR A 138 13.49 -2.27 0.64
C THR A 138 12.76 -1.86 -0.65
N ILE A 139 12.07 -0.72 -0.66
CA ILE A 139 11.25 -0.29 -1.81
C ILE A 139 12.10 -0.04 -3.07
N LEU A 140 13.34 0.44 -2.91
CA LEU A 140 14.28 0.67 -4.01
C LEU A 140 14.64 -0.65 -4.72
N SER A 141 14.74 -1.74 -3.96
CA SER A 141 15.02 -3.07 -4.52
C SER A 141 13.87 -3.58 -5.39
N PHE A 142 12.63 -3.24 -5.08
CA PHE A 142 11.45 -3.64 -5.87
C PHE A 142 11.36 -2.90 -7.19
N THR A 143 11.64 -1.59 -7.22
CA THR A 143 11.62 -0.82 -8.48
C THR A 143 12.67 -1.35 -9.47
N VAL A 144 13.78 -1.89 -8.95
CA VAL A 144 14.83 -2.56 -9.75
C VAL A 144 14.41 -3.98 -10.17
N LYS A 145 13.71 -4.76 -9.35
CA LYS A 145 13.31 -6.16 -9.68
C LYS A 145 12.08 -6.27 -10.58
N VAL A 146 11.16 -5.30 -10.58
CA VAL A 146 10.07 -5.20 -11.59
C VAL A 146 10.62 -5.16 -13.03
N LYS A 147 11.90 -4.81 -13.21
CA LYS A 147 12.68 -4.91 -14.46
C LYS A 147 12.71 -6.33 -15.08
N ARG A 148 12.53 -7.41 -14.30
CA ARG A 148 12.51 -8.81 -14.80
C ARG A 148 11.13 -9.38 -15.07
N LEU A 149 10.08 -8.87 -14.41
CA LEU A 149 8.73 -9.43 -14.49
C LEU A 149 7.97 -9.00 -15.76
N SER A 150 8.39 -7.91 -16.43
CA SER A 150 7.73 -7.44 -17.66
C SER A 150 8.21 -8.13 -18.94
N GLN A 151 9.09 -9.13 -18.87
CA GLN A 151 9.67 -9.77 -20.06
C GLN A 151 9.43 -11.28 -20.18
N ASN A 152 8.91 -11.99 -19.18
CA ASN A 152 8.58 -13.41 -19.34
C ASN A 152 7.37 -13.79 -18.47
N CYS A 153 6.53 -14.64 -19.07
CA CYS A 153 5.38 -15.37 -18.52
C CYS A 153 5.34 -15.41 -16.99
N TRP A 154 4.20 -15.02 -16.40
CA TRP A 154 3.91 -15.10 -14.97
C TRP A 154 3.98 -16.54 -14.46
N PRO A 155 4.99 -16.93 -13.64
CA PRO A 155 4.93 -18.16 -12.88
C PRO A 155 4.65 -17.81 -11.41
N SER A 156 3.70 -18.52 -10.82
CA SER A 156 3.44 -18.66 -9.38
C SER A 156 4.49 -18.05 -8.41
N TRP A 157 4.34 -16.78 -8.04
CA TRP A 157 4.87 -16.25 -6.79
C TRP A 157 3.67 -16.04 -5.87
N ARG A 158 3.23 -17.11 -5.22
CA ARG A 158 2.39 -17.00 -4.03
C ARG A 158 3.31 -17.08 -2.83
N LEU A 159 3.26 -16.06 -1.98
CA LEU A 159 3.92 -15.97 -0.68
C LEU A 159 5.44 -15.75 -0.78
N THR A 160 5.88 -14.49 -0.74
CA THR A 160 7.29 -14.20 -0.48
C THR A 160 7.38 -13.08 0.52
N THR A 161 7.75 -13.45 1.74
CA THR A 161 8.25 -12.55 2.77
C THR A 161 9.61 -12.04 2.34
N VAL A 162 9.78 -10.71 2.20
CA VAL A 162 11.08 -10.12 1.92
C VAL A 162 11.64 -9.61 3.24
N VAL A 163 12.54 -10.40 3.82
CA VAL A 163 13.39 -10.00 4.95
C VAL A 163 14.73 -9.57 4.36
N LEU A 164 15.13 -8.31 4.55
CA LEU A 164 16.52 -7.90 4.35
C LEU A 164 17.30 -8.15 5.64
N PRO A 165 18.57 -8.62 5.55
CA PRO A 165 19.41 -8.93 6.71
C PRO A 165 19.84 -7.69 7.50
#